data_AF-A0A1M6NCK2-F1
#
_entry.id   AF-A0A1M6NCK2-F1
#
_cell.length_a   1.000
_cell.length_b   1.000
_cell.length_c   1.000
_cell.angle_alpha   90.00
_cell.angle_beta   90.00
_cell.angle_gamma   90.00
#
_symmetry.space_group_name_H-M   'P 1'
#
loop_
_entity.id
_entity.type
_entity.pdbx_description
1 polymer ?
#
loop_
_entity_poly.entity_id
_entity_poly.type
_entity_poly.pdbx_seq_one_letter_code
_entity_poly.pdbx_strand_id
1 'polypeptide(L)'
;MATEEKKGGNGRRGKAAAGNAEVIYNRIAMLRAEREVSRRQLAEALGVHYQTVGYLERGEYSPSLHLALRIARYFEVSVEVVFSTEPFPRIGG
;
A
#
# COMPACT_ATOMS: atom_id res chain seq x y z
N MET A 1 36.22 28.91 31.96
CA MET A 1 36.51 28.36 30.62
C MET A 1 36.08 26.90 30.66
N ALA A 2 34.84 26.51 30.38
CA ALA A 2 34.00 26.67 29.17
C ALA A 2 34.52 25.88 27.96
N THR A 3 33.70 24.87 27.57
CA THR A 3 33.50 24.19 26.26
C THR A 3 34.69 23.35 25.72
N GLU A 4 34.59 22.19 25.05
CA GLU A 4 33.63 21.56 24.11
C GLU A 4 33.79 20.01 24.19
N GLU A 5 32.73 19.21 24.27
CA GLU A 5 31.94 18.55 23.19
C GLU A 5 32.59 17.41 22.36
N LYS A 6 32.01 16.21 22.56
CA LYS A 6 31.71 15.12 21.61
C LYS A 6 32.65 14.87 20.41
N LYS A 7 33.27 13.67 20.42
CA LYS A 7 33.42 12.88 19.18
C LYS A 7 33.45 11.38 19.45
N GLY A 8 32.41 10.71 18.97
CA GLY A 8 32.27 9.26 18.93
C GLY A 8 31.04 8.96 18.08
N GLY A 9 31.22 9.07 16.76
CA GLY A 9 30.14 8.91 15.79
C GLY A 9 29.44 7.57 15.95
N ASN A 10 28.18 7.60 16.37
CA ASN A 10 27.34 6.41 16.39
C ASN A 10 26.90 6.12 14.95
N GLY A 11 27.82 5.52 14.19
CA GLY A 11 27.48 4.78 12.99
C GLY A 11 26.64 3.58 13.37
N ARG A 12 25.32 3.77 13.54
CA ARG A 12 24.37 2.67 13.35
C ARG A 12 24.09 2.53 11.86
N ARG A 13 25.09 1.95 11.18
CA ARG A 13 24.84 1.02 10.09
C ARG A 13 23.96 -0.09 10.65
N GLY A 14 22.66 0.04 10.48
CA GLY A 14 21.76 -1.11 10.41
C GLY A 14 21.65 -1.52 8.95
N LYS A 15 22.64 -2.26 8.44
CA LYS A 15 22.51 -2.99 7.17
C LYS A 15 22.17 -4.44 7.55
N ALA A 16 21.18 -5.01 6.84
CA ALA A 16 20.56 -6.34 6.98
C ALA A 16 19.50 -6.43 8.11
N ALA A 17 18.23 -6.73 7.84
CA ALA A 17 17.69 -7.57 6.78
C ALA A 17 16.69 -6.84 5.86
N ALA A 18 17.06 -6.64 4.60
CA ALA A 18 16.07 -6.57 3.52
C ALA A 18 15.65 -8.02 3.22
N GLY A 19 14.95 -8.65 4.17
CA GLY A 19 14.24 -9.89 3.91
C GLY A 19 13.07 -9.55 3.00
N ASN A 20 13.02 -10.21 1.84
CA ASN A 20 11.96 -10.20 0.84
C ASN A 20 10.78 -9.27 1.21
N ALA A 21 10.78 -8.01 0.76
CA ALA A 21 9.63 -7.14 0.99
C ALA A 21 8.42 -7.87 0.40
N GLU A 22 7.45 -8.24 1.24
CA GLU A 22 6.25 -8.96 0.81
C GLU A 22 5.48 -8.06 -0.16
N VAL A 23 5.73 -8.23 -1.45
CA VAL A 23 5.09 -7.44 -2.51
C VAL A 23 3.63 -7.86 -2.56
N ILE A 24 2.73 -6.88 -2.41
CA ILE A 24 1.30 -7.08 -2.59
C ILE A 24 0.87 -6.43 -3.89
N TYR A 25 0.41 -7.25 -4.83
CA TYR A 25 -0.23 -6.81 -6.06
C TYR A 25 -1.69 -6.47 -5.77
N ASN A 26 -2.25 -5.47 -6.47
CA ASN A 26 -3.64 -5.09 -6.30
C ASN A 26 -4.34 -4.73 -7.62
N ARG A 27 -5.66 -4.80 -7.63
CA ARG A 27 -6.55 -4.41 -8.74
C ARG A 27 -7.41 -3.18 -8.43
N ILE A 28 -7.03 -2.35 -7.45
CA ILE A 28 -7.86 -1.23 -6.98
C ILE A 28 -8.15 -0.25 -8.14
N ALA A 29 -7.14 0.10 -8.93
CA ALA A 29 -7.32 1.02 -10.06
C ALA A 29 -8.26 0.46 -11.14
N MET A 30 -8.16 -0.85 -11.42
CA MET A 30 -9.01 -1.57 -12.37
C MET A 30 -10.47 -1.60 -11.87
N LEU A 31 -10.70 -2.07 -10.63
CA LEU A 31 -12.02 -2.14 -10.02
C LEU A 31 -12.70 -0.78 -9.94
N ARG A 32 -11.93 0.29 -9.65
CA ARG A 32 -12.46 1.65 -9.72
C ARG A 32 -12.88 2.05 -11.13
N ALA A 33 -12.07 1.76 -12.14
CA ALA A 33 -12.38 2.11 -13.52
C ALA A 33 -13.63 1.37 -14.01
N GLU A 34 -13.75 0.07 -13.69
CA GLU A 34 -14.93 -0.75 -14.01
C GLU A 34 -16.23 -0.22 -13.37
N ARG A 35 -16.13 0.40 -12.18
CA ARG A 35 -17.27 0.97 -11.46
C ARG A 35 -17.44 2.48 -11.61
N GLU A 36 -16.66 3.12 -12.49
CA GLU A 36 -16.65 4.59 -12.67
C GLU A 36 -16.40 5.38 -11.37
N VAL A 37 -15.63 4.80 -10.44
CA VAL A 37 -15.32 5.38 -9.14
C VAL A 37 -14.02 6.20 -9.20
N SER A 38 -14.10 7.48 -8.85
CA SER A 38 -12.91 8.32 -8.67
C SER A 38 -12.14 7.95 -7.39
N ARG A 39 -10.84 8.27 -7.34
CA ARG A 39 -10.05 8.10 -6.11
C ARG A 39 -10.63 8.86 -4.91
N ARG A 40 -11.23 10.04 -5.15
CA ARG A 40 -11.86 10.85 -4.10
C ARG A 40 -13.08 10.15 -3.51
N GLN A 41 -13.96 9.62 -4.35
CA GLN A 41 -15.13 8.86 -3.89
C GLN A 41 -14.72 7.62 -3.09
N LEU A 42 -13.70 6.88 -3.56
CA LEU A 42 -13.20 5.73 -2.82
C LEU A 42 -12.60 6.15 -1.47
N ALA A 43 -11.81 7.22 -1.44
CA ALA A 43 -11.21 7.73 -0.22
C ALA A 43 -12.26 8.15 0.82
N GLU A 44 -13.30 8.85 0.36
CA GLU A 44 -14.44 9.27 1.19
C GLU A 44 -15.21 8.07 1.76
N ALA A 45 -15.58 7.10 0.91
CA ALA A 45 -16.27 5.89 1.34
C ALA A 45 -15.44 5.05 2.34
N LEU A 46 -14.12 5.07 2.19
CA LEU A 46 -13.20 4.38 3.09
C LEU A 46 -12.78 5.24 4.30
N GLY A 47 -13.18 6.50 4.39
CA GLY A 47 -12.74 7.39 5.47
C GLY A 47 -11.21 7.47 5.58
N VAL A 48 -10.52 7.49 4.44
CA VAL A 48 -9.05 7.62 4.36
C VAL A 48 -8.65 8.90 3.63
N HIS A 49 -7.40 9.31 3.78
CA HIS A 49 -6.90 10.46 3.03
C HIS A 49 -6.86 10.17 1.53
N TYR A 50 -7.14 11.16 0.68
CA TYR A 50 -7.14 10.99 -0.78
C TYR A 50 -5.84 10.37 -1.33
N GLN A 51 -4.70 10.77 -0.78
CA GLN A 51 -3.39 10.25 -1.20
C GLN A 51 -3.22 8.75 -0.88
N THR A 52 -3.85 8.25 0.19
CA THR A 52 -3.84 6.82 0.58
C THR A 52 -4.26 5.94 -0.59
N VAL A 53 -5.34 6.30 -1.31
CA VAL A 53 -5.80 5.54 -2.48
C VAL A 53 -4.73 5.50 -3.57
N GLY A 54 -4.06 6.63 -3.83
CA GLY A 54 -2.98 6.69 -4.80
C GLY A 54 -1.79 5.81 -4.43
N TYR A 55 -1.39 5.80 -3.15
CA TYR A 55 -0.30 4.96 -2.65
C TYR A 55 -0.63 3.48 -2.73
N LEU A 56 -1.87 3.10 -2.38
CA LEU A 56 -2.35 1.72 -2.49
C LEU A 56 -2.31 1.24 -3.94
N GLU A 57 -2.82 2.03 -4.89
CA GLU A 57 -2.83 1.65 -6.31
C GLU A 57 -1.43 1.45 -6.90
N ARG A 58 -0.45 2.22 -6.42
CA ARG A 58 0.95 2.07 -6.83
C ARG A 58 1.70 0.98 -6.08
N GLY A 59 1.07 0.34 -5.10
CA GLY A 59 1.69 -0.69 -4.27
C GLY A 59 2.82 -0.17 -3.38
N GLU A 60 2.82 1.12 -3.05
CA GLU A 60 3.90 1.74 -2.26
C GLU A 60 3.92 1.26 -0.80
N TYR A 61 2.80 0.72 -0.29
CA TYR A 61 2.75 0.02 0.98
C TYR A 61 1.60 -0.99 1.04
N SER A 62 1.74 -1.98 1.93
CA SER A 62 0.71 -2.99 2.20
C SER A 62 -0.37 -2.44 3.13
N PRO A 63 -1.67 -2.48 2.76
CA PRO A 63 -2.75 -2.06 3.65
C PRO A 63 -2.83 -2.96 4.88
N SER A 64 -3.39 -2.45 5.99
CA SER A 64 -3.83 -3.33 7.07
C SER A 64 -4.92 -4.28 6.57
N LEU A 65 -5.02 -5.47 7.18
CA LEU A 65 -6.10 -6.43 6.87
C LEU A 65 -7.49 -5.79 6.95
N HIS A 66 -7.71 -4.91 7.94
CA HIS A 66 -8.96 -4.18 8.09
C HIS A 66 -9.27 -3.29 6.88
N LEU A 67 -8.28 -2.54 6.37
CA LEU A 67 -8.46 -1.71 5.18
C LEU A 67 -8.66 -2.56 3.93
N ALA A 68 -7.91 -3.66 3.78
CA ALA A 68 -8.07 -4.60 2.67
C ALA A 68 -9.49 -5.17 2.60
N LEU A 69 -10.04 -5.63 3.73
CA LEU A 69 -11.40 -6.14 3.82
C LEU A 69 -12.46 -5.07 3.53
N ARG A 70 -12.23 -3.81 3.94
CA ARG A 70 -13.14 -2.70 3.62
C ARG A 70 -13.14 -2.37 2.14
N ILE A 71 -11.98 -2.41 1.49
CA ILE A 71 -11.86 -2.21 0.03
C ILE A 71 -12.60 -3.32 -0.70
N ALA A 72 -12.39 -4.59 -0.32
CA ALA A 72 -13.08 -5.74 -0.89
C ALA A 72 -14.61 -5.62 -0.77
N ARG A 73 -15.10 -5.24 0.42
CA ARG A 73 -16.54 -4.98 0.64
C ARG A 73 -17.07 -3.82 -0.20
N TYR A 74 -16.34 -2.72 -0.33
CA TYR A 74 -16.75 -1.58 -1.16
C TYR A 74 -16.94 -1.98 -2.63
N PHE A 75 -16.06 -2.85 -3.14
CA PHE A 75 -16.15 -3.39 -4.48
C PHE A 75 -16.98 -4.69 -4.58
N GLU A 76 -17.66 -5.12 -3.50
CA GLU A 76 -18.49 -6.33 -3.47
C GLU A 76 -17.82 -7.58 -4.07
N VAL A 77 -16.53 -7.74 -3.81
CA VAL A 77 -15.73 -8.90 -4.26
C VAL A 77 -14.94 -9.48 -3.08
N SER A 78 -14.36 -10.67 -3.26
CA SER A 78 -13.47 -11.24 -2.25
C SER A 78 -12.14 -10.47 -2.17
N VAL A 79 -11.42 -10.61 -1.06
CA VAL A 79 -10.15 -9.89 -0.87
C VAL A 79 -9.09 -10.35 -1.89
N GLU A 80 -9.15 -11.60 -2.32
CA GLU A 80 -8.27 -12.23 -3.32
C GLU A 80 -8.52 -11.72 -4.75
N VAL A 81 -9.72 -11.17 -5.02
CA VAL A 81 -9.98 -10.45 -6.27
C VAL A 81 -9.28 -9.09 -6.25
N VAL A 82 -9.16 -8.47 -5.08
CA VAL A 82 -8.54 -7.14 -4.94
C VAL A 82 -7.02 -7.23 -4.81
N PHE A 83 -6.51 -8.20 -4.04
CA PHE A 83 -5.11 -8.30 -3.64
C PHE A 83 -4.54 -9.70 -3.90
N SER A 84 -3.25 -9.78 -4.17
CA SER A 84 -2.52 -11.04 -4.36
C SER A 84 -1.06 -10.90 -3.93
N THR A 85 -0.48 -11.98 -3.43
CA THR A 85 0.96 -12.10 -3.17
C THR A 85 1.74 -12.46 -4.45
N GLU A 86 1.04 -12.76 -5.53
CA GLU A 86 1.59 -13.06 -6.85
C GLU A 86 1.04 -12.08 -7.91
N PRO A 87 1.79 -11.80 -8.99
CA PRO A 87 1.28 -10.99 -10.09
C PRO A 87 -0.03 -11.54 -10.64
N PHE A 88 -1.01 -10.67 -10.88
CA PHE A 88 -2.24 -11.08 -11.55
C PHE A 88 -1.94 -11.52 -12.98
N PRO A 89 -2.60 -12.58 -13.48
CA PRO A 89 -2.50 -13.00 -14.87
C PRO A 89 -2.83 -11.85 -15.82
N ARG A 90 -2.09 -11.74 -16.93
CA ARG A 90 -2.43 -10.78 -17.99
C ARG A 90 -3.73 -11.23 -18.65
N ILE A 91 -4.65 -10.29 -18.84
CA ILE A 91 -5.87 -10.54 -19.60
C ILE A 91 -5.51 -10.51 -21.10
N GLY A 92 -5.76 -11.61 -21.82
CA GLY A 92 -5.58 -11.69 -23.28
C GLY A 92 -4.29 -12.38 -23.76
N GLY A 93 -3.84 -13.44 -23.09
CA GLY A 93 -2.83 -14.37 -23.62
C GLY A 93 -3.43 -15.41 -24.56
#